data_AF-A0A6P0DUK1-F1
#
_entry.id   AF-A0A6P0DUK1-F1
#
_cell.length_a   1.000
_cell.length_b   1.000
_cell.length_c   1.000
_cell.angle_alpha   90.00
_cell.angle_beta   90.00
_cell.angle_gamma   90.00
#
_symmetry.space_group_name_H-M   'P 1'
#
loop_
_entity.id
_entity.type
_entity.pdbx_description
1 polymer ?
#
loop_
_entity_poly.entity_id
_entity_poly.type
_entity_poly.pdbx_seq_one_letter_code
_entity_poly.pdbx_strand_id
1 'polypeptide(L)'
;RMPVELKPLVDALNDLLHRLNLASQSQRTFVGDAAHELRSPLAALKLQLQGAERDGSLVGNKQTFERIEGRLNRLIHLVQQLLTMAREDAQRSAHFEPVSLRRLCERAVGDFSTLAEARQIDLGLEFNPSRDADDAYKVSAEPAGIE
;
A
#
# COMPACT_ATOMS: atom_id res chain seq x y z
N ARG A 1 27.39 7.48 -30.95
CA ARG A 1 27.89 6.11 -31.27
C ARG A 1 28.80 5.70 -30.12
N MET A 2 28.49 4.60 -29.41
CA MET A 2 29.36 4.13 -28.32
C MET A 2 30.65 3.52 -28.88
N PRO A 3 31.81 3.74 -28.24
CA PRO A 3 33.06 3.05 -28.54
C PRO A 3 32.88 1.54 -28.38
N VAL A 4 33.44 0.74 -29.30
CA VAL A 4 33.29 -0.73 -29.28
C VAL A 4 33.95 -1.34 -28.04
N GLU A 5 34.98 -0.67 -27.51
CA GLU A 5 35.72 -1.07 -26.31
C GLU A 5 34.88 -0.98 -25.03
N LEU A 6 33.86 -0.10 -25.00
CA LEU A 6 32.98 0.09 -23.83
C LEU A 6 31.76 -0.83 -23.83
N LYS A 7 31.46 -1.46 -24.97
CA LYS A 7 30.29 -2.33 -25.14
C LYS A 7 30.25 -3.51 -24.16
N PRO A 8 31.35 -4.26 -23.91
CA PRO A 8 31.34 -5.39 -22.98
C PRO A 8 31.07 -4.98 -21.54
N LEU A 9 31.52 -3.80 -21.13
CA LEU A 9 31.28 -3.26 -19.79
C LEU A 9 29.81 -2.87 -19.60
N VAL A 10 29.21 -2.24 -20.60
CA VAL A 10 27.78 -1.90 -20.60
C VAL A 10 26.92 -3.16 -20.56
N ASP A 11 27.27 -4.18 -21.32
CA ASP A 11 26.56 -5.46 -21.33
C ASP A 11 26.65 -6.17 -19.97
N ALA A 12 27.82 -6.21 -19.35
CA ALA A 12 28.01 -6.78 -18.02
C ALA A 12 27.26 -6.02 -16.91
N LEU A 13 27.23 -4.68 -16.99
CA LEU A 13 26.47 -3.84 -16.06
C LEU A 13 24.96 -4.07 -16.23
N ASN A 14 24.47 -4.14 -17.46
CA ASN A 14 23.07 -4.43 -17.74
C ASN A 14 22.66 -5.80 -17.23
N ASP A 15 23.50 -6.83 -17.41
CA ASP A 15 23.23 -8.17 -16.88
C ASP A 15 23.20 -8.18 -15.34
N LEU A 16 24.12 -7.47 -14.68
CA LEU A 16 24.12 -7.33 -13.23
C LEU A 16 22.85 -6.61 -12.73
N LEU A 17 22.47 -5.49 -13.36
CA LEU A 17 21.25 -4.76 -13.02
C LEU A 17 20.00 -5.62 -13.25
N HIS A 18 19.99 -6.45 -14.30
CA HIS A 18 18.90 -7.38 -14.57
C HIS A 18 18.78 -8.46 -13.49
N ARG A 19 19.89 -9.10 -13.11
CA ARG A 19 19.92 -10.10 -12.04
C ARG A 19 19.50 -9.51 -10.69
N LEU A 20 19.93 -8.29 -10.39
CA LEU A 20 19.53 -7.56 -9.18
C LEU A 20 18.00 -7.32 -9.17
N ASN A 21 17.44 -6.93 -10.32
CA ASN A 21 16.01 -6.73 -10.46
C ASN A 21 15.23 -8.04 -10.21
N LEU A 22 15.64 -9.15 -10.85
CA LEU A 22 15.01 -10.46 -10.65
C LEU A 22 15.10 -10.94 -9.20
N ALA A 23 16.25 -10.80 -8.55
CA ALA A 23 16.43 -11.17 -7.15
C ALA A 23 15.55 -10.32 -6.22
N SER A 24 15.47 -9.01 -6.47
CA SER A 24 14.61 -8.10 -5.73
C SER A 24 13.12 -8.44 -5.89
N GLN A 25 12.68 -8.76 -7.11
CA GLN A 25 11.30 -9.21 -7.36
C GLN A 25 10.98 -10.51 -6.61
N SER A 26 11.85 -11.52 -6.70
CA SER A 26 11.67 -12.80 -6.02
C SER A 26 11.56 -12.64 -4.48
N GLN A 27 12.43 -11.82 -3.89
CA GLN A 27 12.37 -11.50 -2.47
C GLN A 27 11.04 -10.84 -2.07
N ARG A 28 10.50 -9.97 -2.92
CA ARG A 28 9.23 -9.28 -2.66
C ARG A 28 8.04 -10.23 -2.75
N THR A 29 7.99 -11.08 -3.78
CA THR A 29 6.96 -12.13 -3.91
C THR A 29 6.98 -13.03 -2.67
N PHE A 30 8.17 -13.46 -2.24
CA PHE A 30 8.32 -14.25 -1.02
C PHE A 30 7.78 -13.54 0.24
N VAL A 31 8.07 -12.25 0.42
CA VAL A 31 7.54 -11.46 1.55
C VAL A 31 6.02 -11.31 1.46
N GLY A 32 5.49 -11.07 0.26
CA GLY A 32 4.06 -10.99 0.01
C GLY A 32 3.33 -12.29 0.37
N ASP A 33 3.84 -13.43 -0.11
CA ASP A 33 3.29 -14.75 0.14
C ASP A 33 3.37 -15.09 1.64
N ALA A 34 4.52 -14.89 2.27
CA ALA A 34 4.69 -15.13 3.70
C ALA A 34 3.72 -14.29 4.54
N ALA A 35 3.51 -13.02 4.19
CA ALA A 35 2.61 -12.14 4.92
C ALA A 35 1.13 -12.50 4.69
N HIS A 36 0.76 -12.98 3.50
CA HIS A 36 -0.56 -13.54 3.22
C HIS A 36 -0.81 -14.81 4.03
N GLU A 37 0.15 -15.74 4.06
CA GLU A 37 0.09 -16.98 4.84
C GLU A 37 0.04 -16.73 6.34
N LEU A 38 0.64 -15.65 6.86
CA LEU A 38 0.57 -15.27 8.27
C LEU A 38 -0.74 -14.60 8.68
N ARG A 39 -1.44 -13.92 7.75
CA ARG A 39 -2.68 -13.20 8.06
C ARG A 39 -3.80 -14.13 8.54
N SER A 40 -3.97 -15.26 7.85
CA SER A 40 -5.02 -16.23 8.14
C SER A 40 -4.88 -16.88 9.55
N PRO A 41 -3.71 -17.45 9.93
CA PRO A 41 -3.52 -18.02 11.26
C PRO A 41 -3.58 -16.97 12.38
N LEU A 42 -3.12 -15.74 12.15
CA LEU A 42 -3.25 -14.67 13.16
C LEU A 42 -4.71 -14.23 13.34
N ALA A 43 -5.50 -14.18 12.27
CA ALA A 43 -6.94 -13.91 12.36
C ALA A 43 -7.69 -15.04 13.09
N ALA A 44 -7.36 -16.30 12.79
CA ALA A 44 -7.91 -17.45 13.48
C ALA A 44 -7.58 -17.42 14.99
N LEU A 45 -6.33 -17.13 15.35
CA LEU A 45 -5.90 -17.00 16.75
C LEU A 45 -6.64 -15.87 17.47
N LYS A 46 -6.90 -14.75 16.79
CA LYS A 46 -7.68 -13.63 17.33
C LYS A 46 -9.13 -14.05 17.61
N LEU A 47 -9.76 -14.76 16.68
CA LEU A 47 -11.12 -15.28 16.85
C LEU A 47 -11.21 -16.26 18.01
N GLN A 48 -10.22 -17.16 18.16
CA GLN A 48 -10.17 -18.10 19.28
C GLN A 48 -10.05 -17.36 20.62
N LEU A 49 -9.18 -16.36 20.71
CA LEU A 49 -9.02 -15.56 21.92
C LEU A 49 -10.31 -14.81 22.29
N GLN A 50 -10.94 -14.16 21.30
CA GLN A 50 -12.22 -13.45 21.51
C GLN A 50 -13.38 -14.40 21.84
N GLY A 51 -13.38 -15.60 21.28
CA GLY A 51 -14.35 -16.65 21.58
C GLY A 51 -14.23 -17.12 23.03
N ALA A 52 -13.00 -17.42 23.45
CA ALA A 52 -12.70 -17.87 24.80
C ALA A 52 -12.99 -16.78 25.87
N GLU A 53 -12.89 -15.50 25.50
CA GLU A 53 -13.30 -14.39 26.37
C GLU A 53 -14.82 -14.32 26.52
N ARG A 54 -15.55 -14.53 25.42
CA ARG A 54 -17.02 -14.47 25.39
C ARG A 54 -17.71 -15.63 26.09
N ASP A 55 -17.18 -16.84 25.95
CA ASP A 55 -17.77 -18.04 26.56
C ASP A 55 -17.30 -18.28 28.01
N GLY A 56 -16.39 -17.44 28.52
CA GLY A 56 -15.87 -17.50 29.88
C GLY A 56 -14.86 -18.63 30.11
N SER A 57 -14.39 -19.30 29.06
CA SER A 57 -13.37 -20.37 29.16
C SER A 57 -11.95 -19.85 29.36
N LEU A 58 -11.72 -18.53 29.19
CA LEU A 58 -10.46 -17.88 29.59
C LEU A 58 -10.28 -17.85 31.11
N VAL A 59 -9.55 -18.85 31.62
CA VAL A 59 -9.13 -18.91 33.03
C VAL A 59 -7.77 -18.22 33.18
N GLY A 60 -7.73 -17.04 33.80
CA GLY A 60 -6.48 -16.31 34.06
C GLY A 60 -6.66 -14.83 34.39
N ASN A 61 -5.55 -14.11 34.54
CA ASN A 61 -5.57 -12.67 34.80
C ASN A 61 -6.03 -11.90 33.55
N LYS A 62 -7.13 -11.15 33.67
CA LYS A 62 -7.69 -10.31 32.61
C LYS A 62 -6.65 -9.36 31.97
N GLN A 63 -5.79 -8.75 32.78
CA GLN A 63 -4.71 -7.86 32.28
C GLN A 63 -3.69 -8.61 31.40
N THR A 64 -3.48 -9.90 31.65
CA THR A 64 -2.60 -10.73 30.81
C THR A 64 -3.25 -10.96 29.45
N PHE A 65 -4.55 -11.23 29.39
CA PHE A 65 -5.27 -11.44 28.14
C PHE A 65 -5.36 -10.16 27.31
N GLU A 66 -5.65 -9.01 27.92
CA GLU A 66 -5.62 -7.70 27.25
C GLU A 66 -4.23 -7.40 26.65
N ARG A 67 -3.15 -7.75 27.36
CA ARG A 67 -1.78 -7.63 26.85
C ARG A 67 -1.50 -8.56 25.66
N ILE A 68 -2.02 -9.79 25.68
CA ILE A 68 -1.87 -10.76 24.59
C ILE A 68 -2.64 -10.26 23.36
N GLU A 69 -3.88 -9.81 23.53
CA GLU A 69 -4.69 -9.26 22.45
C GLU A 69 -4.02 -8.03 21.81
N GLY A 70 -3.48 -7.12 22.64
CA GLY A 70 -2.72 -5.96 22.14
C GLY A 70 -1.48 -6.35 21.33
N ARG A 71 -0.74 -7.38 21.75
CA ARG A 71 0.42 -7.91 21.00
C ARG A 71 -0.02 -8.56 19.68
N LEU A 72 -1.12 -9.30 19.70
CA LEU A 72 -1.68 -9.96 18.51
C LEU A 72 -2.16 -8.93 17.47
N ASN A 73 -2.86 -7.89 17.91
CA ASN A 73 -3.28 -6.78 17.03
C ASN A 73 -2.06 -6.08 16.41
N ARG A 74 -0.99 -5.87 17.18
CA ARG A 74 0.26 -5.30 16.65
C ARG A 74 0.93 -6.19 15.60
N LEU A 75 0.95 -7.51 15.81
CA LEU A 75 1.48 -8.46 14.81
C LEU A 75 0.68 -8.43 13.52
N ILE A 76 -0.66 -8.43 13.61
CA ILE A 76 -1.54 -8.32 12.44
C ILE A 76 -1.25 -7.03 11.66
N HIS A 77 -1.09 -5.89 12.35
CA HIS A 77 -0.74 -4.63 11.70
C HIS A 77 0.64 -4.65 11.01
N LEU A 78 1.66 -5.23 11.64
CA LEU A 78 3.00 -5.33 11.02
C LEU A 78 2.96 -6.19 9.75
N VAL A 79 2.20 -7.30 9.76
CA VAL A 79 2.01 -8.16 8.58
C VAL A 79 1.30 -7.40 7.46
N GLN A 80 0.28 -6.59 7.78
CA GLN A 80 -0.39 -5.73 6.80
C GLN A 80 0.54 -4.66 6.21
N GLN A 81 1.42 -4.07 7.03
CA GLN A 81 2.41 -3.10 6.54
C GLN A 81 3.43 -3.76 5.59
N LEU A 82 3.91 -4.96 5.92
CA LEU A 82 4.79 -5.73 5.04
C LEU A 82 4.11 -6.05 3.69
N LEU A 83 2.82 -6.40 3.70
CA LEU A 83 2.05 -6.59 2.46
C LEU A 83 1.94 -5.32 1.63
N THR A 84 1.72 -4.18 2.28
CA THR A 84 1.59 -2.89 1.61
C THR A 84 2.92 -2.51 0.93
N MET A 85 4.03 -2.62 1.67
CA MET A 85 5.37 -2.38 1.14
C MET A 85 5.75 -3.34 0.00
N ALA A 86 5.35 -4.62 0.08
CA ALA A 86 5.60 -5.58 -0.99
C ALA A 86 4.82 -5.27 -2.27
N ARG A 87 3.63 -4.65 -2.15
CA ARG A 87 2.77 -4.27 -3.28
C ARG A 87 3.21 -2.96 -3.95
N GLU A 88 3.50 -1.92 -3.18
CA GLU A 88 3.91 -0.59 -3.69
C GLU A 88 5.16 -0.66 -4.58
N ASP A 89 6.03 -1.64 -4.35
CA ASP A 89 7.31 -1.77 -5.07
C ASP A 89 7.26 -2.76 -6.25
N ALA A 90 6.24 -3.63 -6.29
CA ALA A 90 5.98 -4.58 -7.38
C ALA A 90 5.20 -3.96 -8.55
N GLN A 91 4.47 -2.86 -8.31
CA GLN A 91 3.68 -2.11 -9.30
C GLN A 91 4.50 -1.21 -10.25
N ARG A 92 5.80 -1.45 -10.46
CA ARG A 92 6.60 -0.75 -11.51
C ARG A 92 6.32 -1.20 -12.95
N SER A 93 5.16 -1.83 -13.18
CA SER A 93 4.52 -1.96 -14.49
C SER A 93 3.21 -1.16 -14.55
N ALA A 94 3.14 -0.06 -13.80
CA ALA A 94 2.06 0.91 -13.85
C ALA A 94 1.91 1.50 -15.26
N HIS A 95 0.81 1.16 -15.94
CA HIS A 95 0.39 1.87 -17.14
C HIS A 95 -0.17 3.23 -16.72
N PHE A 96 0.69 4.24 -16.72
CA PHE A 96 0.28 5.60 -16.44
C PHE A 96 -0.53 6.17 -17.60
N GLU A 97 -1.70 6.71 -17.30
CA GLU A 97 -2.52 7.44 -18.27
C GLU A 97 -2.71 8.90 -17.85
N PRO A 98 -3.01 9.82 -18.79
CA PRO A 98 -3.30 11.20 -18.46
C PRO A 98 -4.63 11.30 -17.70
N VAL A 99 -4.59 11.80 -16.46
CA VAL A 99 -5.78 12.01 -15.63
C VAL A 99 -5.95 13.47 -15.21
N SER A 100 -7.20 13.88 -15.03
CA SER A 100 -7.55 15.22 -14.57
C SER A 100 -7.32 15.37 -13.07
N LEU A 101 -6.37 16.23 -12.68
CA LEU A 101 -6.19 16.58 -11.26
C LEU A 101 -7.43 17.21 -10.65
N ARG A 102 -8.16 18.01 -11.43
CA ARG A 102 -9.42 18.62 -10.97
C ARG A 102 -10.39 17.55 -10.52
N ARG A 103 -10.68 16.57 -11.38
CA ARG A 103 -11.63 15.49 -11.07
C ARG A 103 -11.17 14.64 -9.89
N LEU A 104 -9.87 14.37 -9.80
CA LEU A 104 -9.29 13.60 -8.71
C LEU A 104 -9.44 14.32 -7.37
N CYS A 105 -9.14 15.62 -7.35
CA CYS A 105 -9.32 16.46 -6.17
C CYS A 105 -10.81 16.57 -5.78
N GLU A 106 -11.70 16.83 -6.74
CA GLU A 106 -13.16 16.91 -6.53
C GLU A 106 -13.70 15.63 -5.90
N ARG A 107 -13.26 14.47 -6.39
CA ARG A 107 -13.61 13.17 -5.84
C ARG A 107 -13.09 13.01 -4.41
N ALA A 108 -11.81 13.33 -4.16
CA ALA A 108 -11.24 13.22 -2.83
C ALA A 108 -11.98 14.09 -1.80
N VAL A 109 -12.33 15.32 -2.13
CA VAL A 109 -13.13 16.16 -1.22
C VAL A 109 -14.54 15.63 -1.03
N GLY A 110 -15.15 15.06 -2.08
CA GLY A 110 -16.41 14.32 -1.95
C GLY A 110 -16.32 13.15 -0.97
N ASP A 111 -15.33 12.29 -1.13
CA ASP A 111 -15.12 11.08 -0.32
C ASP A 111 -14.88 11.40 1.17
N PHE A 112 -14.24 12.54 1.46
CA PHE A 112 -13.91 12.95 2.84
C PHE A 112 -14.84 14.01 3.44
N SER A 113 -15.83 14.51 2.69
CA SER A 113 -16.76 15.57 3.14
C SER A 113 -17.48 15.22 4.45
N THR A 114 -18.13 14.06 4.53
CA THR A 114 -18.85 13.60 5.72
C THR A 114 -17.93 13.44 6.94
N LEU A 115 -16.69 13.00 6.73
CA LEU A 115 -15.71 12.86 7.81
C LEU A 115 -15.20 14.22 8.29
N ALA A 116 -14.99 15.16 7.37
CA ALA A 116 -14.58 16.52 7.67
C ALA A 116 -15.68 17.25 8.46
N GLU A 117 -16.95 17.11 8.08
CA GLU A 117 -18.10 17.64 8.82
C GLU A 117 -18.17 17.08 10.25
N ALA A 118 -18.04 15.76 10.40
CA ALA A 118 -18.06 15.10 11.72
C ALA A 118 -16.94 15.59 12.65
N ARG A 119 -15.83 16.11 12.08
CA ARG A 119 -14.69 16.64 12.81
C ARG A 119 -14.61 18.17 12.82
N GLN A 120 -15.62 18.86 12.28
CA GLN A 120 -15.64 20.32 12.11
C GLN A 120 -14.40 20.87 11.38
N ILE A 121 -13.95 20.17 10.35
CA ILE A 121 -12.84 20.60 9.48
C ILE A 121 -13.45 21.19 8.20
N ASP A 122 -13.05 22.42 7.86
CA ASP A 122 -13.38 23.02 6.57
C ASP A 122 -12.50 22.40 5.48
N LEU A 123 -13.13 21.63 4.58
CA LEU A 123 -12.47 20.91 3.50
C LEU A 123 -13.09 21.36 2.18
N GLY A 124 -12.32 22.07 1.37
CA GLY A 124 -12.73 22.59 0.07
C GLY A 124 -11.61 22.53 -0.96
N LEU A 125 -11.94 22.85 -2.20
CA LEU A 125 -10.99 22.92 -3.31
C LEU A 125 -11.04 24.30 -3.94
N GLU A 126 -9.87 24.90 -4.07
CA GLU A 126 -9.68 26.12 -4.84
C GLU A 126 -8.91 25.80 -6.13
N PHE A 127 -9.47 26.21 -7.27
CA PHE A 127 -8.81 26.05 -8.56
C PHE A 127 -8.53 27.43 -9.17
N ASN A 128 -7.29 27.64 -9.60
CA ASN A 128 -6.96 28.79 -10.44
C ASN A 128 -7.21 28.43 -11.91
N PRO A 129 -8.16 29.07 -12.62
CA PRO A 129 -8.44 28.72 -14.01
C PRO A 129 -7.28 29.16 -14.91
N SER A 130 -6.55 28.18 -15.46
CA SER A 130 -5.65 28.43 -16.59
C SER A 130 -6.47 28.71 -17.86
N ARG A 131 -5.89 29.46 -18.80
CA ARG A 131 -6.57 29.99 -19.99
C ARG A 131 -7.00 28.95 -21.06
N ASP A 132 -6.61 27.68 -20.93
CA ASP A 132 -6.92 26.65 -21.92
C ASP A 132 -8.10 25.78 -21.49
N ALA A 133 -8.98 25.45 -22.45
CA ALA A 133 -10.20 24.67 -22.27
C ALA A 133 -9.98 23.16 -22.03
N ASP A 134 -8.72 22.73 -21.93
CA ASP A 134 -8.30 21.39 -21.57
C ASP A 134 -7.76 21.45 -20.14
N ASP A 135 -8.18 20.52 -19.26
CA ASP A 135 -7.79 20.50 -17.84
C ASP A 135 -6.30 20.81 -17.69
N ALA A 136 -5.98 21.97 -17.13
CA ALA A 136 -4.64 22.55 -17.26
C ALA A 136 -3.53 21.78 -16.54
N TYR A 137 -3.92 20.79 -15.74
CA TYR A 137 -3.03 19.90 -15.03
C TYR A 137 -3.46 18.45 -15.26
N LYS A 138 -2.99 17.89 -16.38
CA LYS A 138 -2.97 16.44 -16.59
C LYS A 138 -1.73 15.87 -15.94
N VAL A 139 -1.90 14.94 -15.03
CA VAL A 139 -0.80 14.16 -14.46
C VAL A 139 -0.88 12.73 -14.95
N SER A 140 0.27 12.09 -15.07
CA SER A 140 0.36 10.65 -15.28
C SER A 140 0.07 9.95 -13.95
N ALA A 141 -1.01 9.16 -13.87
CA ALA A 141 -1.33 8.36 -12.69
C ALA A 141 -1.76 6.92 -13.07
N GLU A 142 -1.72 6.00 -12.10
CA GLU A 142 -2.23 4.63 -12.26
C GLU A 142 -3.78 4.62 -12.25
N PRO A 143 -4.44 3.98 -13.24
CA PRO A 143 -5.90 3.96 -13.33
C PRO A 143 -6.58 3.36 -12.09
N ALA A 144 -5.97 2.34 -11.49
CA ALA A 144 -6.52 1.60 -10.35
C ALA A 144 -6.43 2.36 -9.01
N GLY A 145 -5.69 3.46 -8.92
CA GLY A 145 -5.67 4.34 -7.75
C GLY A 145 -6.79 5.39 -7.77
N ILE A 146 -7.65 5.34 -8.80
CA ILE A 146 -8.67 6.36 -9.10
C ILE A 146 -10.07 5.75 -9.05
N GLU A 147 -10.22 4.43 -8.90
CA GLU A 147 -11.51 3.76 -8.69
C GLU A 147 -11.98 3.76 -7.24
#